data_AF-A0A9X6N8J3-F1
#
_entry.id   AF-A0A9X6N8J3-F1
#
_cell.length_a   1.000
_cell.length_b   1.000
_cell.length_c   1.000
_cell.angle_alpha   90.00
_cell.angle_beta   90.00
_cell.angle_gamma   90.00
#
_symmetry.space_group_name_H-M   'P 1'
#
loop_
_entity.id
_entity.type
_entity.pdbx_description
1 polymer ?
#
loop_
_entity_poly.entity_id
_entity_poly.type
_entity_poly.pdbx_seq_one_letter_code
_entity_poly.pdbx_strand_id
1 'polypeptide(L)'
;MALIRFALLTVVFAVLANGLPAERNGPAADEVDKALTNEQLQKLISKLRKWPVKAKATTKAPADEYDDGEDEEEEENEEAPAPAPAVAAKPVAAPAAAAAVIAVPAKGVAGSLPAGPSAPSTAGGKNGPLNICTWNVFRFGPKKFDGTDGFPTKYGKAKIDMMVEQIKNADILALQEYFDPSLSVLDTLKAALDAQTGSKWNYSVSPRVGRVSKEQYVFLYRTEVAGVVKEGVAPEPNEDVYSREPFFTHFKVAKGKTMREFVLGTIHTEPAHAVEEMNALVDSFDWAEKYFGQKDVMVLGDYNADCQYVRKSAWDSVKLYTNPAFHWFIPTGTDTAAMASECTFDRAVAKASGRFKTAFVPGSLKVHDFVSNYKIKVAEARQLSDHFPVLLAV
;
A
#
# COMPACT_ATOMS: atom_id res chain seq x y z
N MET A 1 -23.04 -10.39 31.25
CA MET A 1 -22.10 -10.43 32.39
C MET A 1 -20.62 -10.59 31.99
N ALA A 2 -20.28 -11.19 30.84
CA ALA A 2 -18.90 -11.21 30.33
C ALA A 2 -18.35 -9.80 30.00
N LEU A 3 -19.20 -8.90 29.49
CA LEU A 3 -18.82 -7.50 29.20
C LEU A 3 -18.38 -6.71 30.45
N ILE A 4 -19.00 -6.94 31.61
CA ILE A 4 -18.66 -6.22 32.84
C ILE A 4 -17.29 -6.70 33.38
N ARG A 5 -17.01 -8.00 33.26
CA ARG A 5 -15.69 -8.58 33.58
C ARG A 5 -14.60 -8.03 32.66
N PHE A 6 -14.90 -7.85 31.38
CA PHE A 6 -13.94 -7.31 30.42
C PHE A 6 -13.65 -5.84 30.72
N ALA A 7 -14.68 -5.01 30.92
CA ALA A 7 -14.54 -3.58 31.22
C ALA A 7 -13.74 -3.31 32.51
N LEU A 8 -13.97 -4.08 33.58
CA LEU A 8 -13.22 -3.93 34.83
C LEU A 8 -11.75 -4.34 34.70
N LEU A 9 -11.43 -5.35 33.89
CA LEU A 9 -10.02 -5.70 33.60
C LEU A 9 -9.33 -4.63 32.76
N THR A 10 -10.05 -3.98 31.84
CA THR A 10 -9.49 -2.89 31.01
C THR A 10 -9.13 -1.66 31.84
N VAL A 11 -9.96 -1.30 32.83
CA VAL A 11 -9.68 -0.17 33.73
C VAL A 11 -8.45 -0.43 34.61
N VAL A 12 -8.29 -1.66 35.13
CA VAL A 12 -7.11 -2.02 35.93
C VAL A 12 -5.82 -1.99 35.10
N PHE A 13 -5.88 -2.41 33.84
CA PHE A 13 -4.74 -2.32 32.92
C PHE A 13 -4.41 -0.88 32.51
N ALA A 14 -5.41 -0.02 32.35
CA ALA A 14 -5.21 1.39 32.00
C ALA A 14 -4.50 2.18 33.12
N VAL A 15 -4.72 1.82 34.38
CA VAL A 15 -4.02 2.42 35.55
C VAL A 15 -2.56 1.97 35.64
N LEU A 16 -2.23 0.75 35.19
CA LEU A 16 -0.85 0.25 35.16
C LEU A 16 0.00 0.83 34.02
N ALA A 17 -0.63 1.29 32.93
CA ALA A 17 0.06 1.74 31.73
C ALA A 17 0.42 3.24 31.73
N ASN A 18 -0.23 4.06 32.57
CA ASN A 18 0.02 5.49 32.63
C ASN A 18 0.77 5.88 33.90
N GLY A 19 2.10 5.77 33.86
CA GLY A 19 2.95 6.56 34.75
C GLY A 19 2.83 8.03 34.38
N LEU A 20 2.04 8.80 35.14
CA LEU A 20 1.87 10.23 34.95
C LEU A 20 3.17 10.99 35.25
N PRO A 21 3.56 11.99 34.44
CA PRO A 21 4.35 13.12 34.91
C PRO A 21 3.50 14.39 34.90
N ALA A 22 3.49 15.13 36.00
CA ALA A 22 3.13 16.55 35.97
C ALA A 22 3.74 17.28 37.18
N GLU A 23 4.76 18.09 36.92
CA GLU A 23 4.98 19.28 37.74
C GLU A 23 3.87 20.29 37.44
N ARG A 24 3.11 20.69 38.46
CA ARG A 24 2.37 21.96 38.48
C ARG A 24 2.34 22.51 39.91
N ASN A 25 2.94 23.69 40.07
CA ASN A 25 2.89 24.51 41.28
C ASN A 25 1.49 25.13 41.47
N GLY A 26 0.98 25.15 42.72
CA GLY A 26 -0.14 25.98 43.17
C GLY A 26 -1.13 25.26 44.12
N PRO A 27 -1.57 25.85 45.25
CA PRO A 27 -2.03 25.09 46.41
C PRO A 27 -3.54 24.84 46.50
N ALA A 28 -3.86 23.78 47.25
CA ALA A 28 -5.14 23.43 47.87
C ALA A 28 -6.29 22.94 46.96
N ALA A 29 -6.37 21.62 46.84
CA ALA A 29 -7.64 20.89 46.85
C ALA A 29 -7.38 19.49 47.43
N ASP A 30 -7.50 19.39 48.75
CA ASP A 30 -7.56 18.13 49.49
C ASP A 30 -8.85 17.39 49.15
N GLU A 31 -8.75 16.30 48.39
CA GLU A 31 -9.35 14.98 48.70
C GLU A 31 -9.21 14.06 47.48
N VAL A 32 -8.90 12.79 47.76
CA VAL A 32 -8.87 11.62 46.86
C VAL A 32 -7.61 11.44 46.00
N ASP A 33 -6.62 10.72 46.56
CA ASP A 33 -6.08 9.52 45.90
C ASP A 33 -5.17 8.73 46.86
N LYS A 34 -5.68 7.63 47.41
CA LYS A 34 -4.84 6.54 47.92
C LYS A 34 -4.89 5.42 46.91
N ALA A 35 -3.89 5.35 46.04
CA ALA A 35 -3.70 4.23 45.14
C ALA A 35 -3.66 2.91 45.93
N LEU A 36 -4.40 1.90 45.46
CA LEU A 36 -4.39 0.56 46.03
C LEU A 36 -2.97 -0.02 45.93
N THR A 37 -2.48 -0.64 47.00
CA THR A 37 -1.19 -1.33 46.94
C THR A 37 -1.28 -2.56 46.03
N ASN A 38 -0.15 -2.96 45.45
CA ASN A 38 -0.07 -4.16 44.61
C ASN A 38 -0.64 -5.41 45.30
N GLU A 39 -0.49 -5.53 46.62
CA GLU A 39 -1.04 -6.64 47.39
C GLU A 39 -2.59 -6.61 47.44
N GLN A 40 -3.17 -5.43 47.58
CA GLN A 40 -4.63 -5.24 47.55
C GLN A 40 -5.19 -5.54 46.15
N LEU A 41 -4.46 -5.18 45.10
CA LEU A 41 -4.83 -5.44 43.70
C LEU A 41 -4.84 -6.95 43.41
N GLN A 42 -3.81 -7.68 43.85
CA GLN A 42 -3.73 -9.14 43.65
C GLN A 42 -4.82 -9.88 44.42
N LYS A 43 -5.18 -9.42 45.64
CA LYS A 43 -6.30 -9.97 46.40
C LYS A 43 -7.63 -9.77 45.65
N LEU A 44 -7.86 -8.62 45.02
CA LEU A 44 -9.07 -8.34 44.26
C LEU A 44 -9.21 -9.23 43.01
N ILE A 45 -8.11 -9.39 42.26
CA ILE A 45 -8.03 -10.27 41.08
C ILE A 45 -8.34 -11.72 41.47
N SER A 46 -7.80 -12.19 42.59
CA SER A 46 -8.05 -13.55 43.08
C SER A 46 -9.53 -13.82 43.42
N LYS A 47 -10.25 -12.81 43.93
CA LYS A 47 -11.68 -12.91 44.26
C LYS A 47 -12.55 -12.91 43.00
N LEU A 48 -12.22 -12.08 42.00
CA LEU A 48 -12.96 -11.99 40.74
C LEU A 48 -12.88 -13.30 39.92
N ARG A 49 -11.75 -14.02 40.01
CA ARG A 49 -11.57 -15.35 39.38
C ARG A 49 -12.45 -16.43 39.99
N LYS A 50 -12.85 -16.31 41.27
CA LYS A 50 -13.65 -17.33 41.99
C LYS A 50 -15.16 -17.11 41.90
N TRP A 51 -15.62 -16.08 41.19
CA TRP A 51 -17.04 -15.73 41.10
C TRP A 51 -17.79 -16.66 40.13
N PRO A 52 -18.85 -17.37 40.57
CA PRO A 52 -19.55 -18.37 39.73
C PRO A 52 -20.52 -17.71 38.74
N VAL A 53 -20.63 -18.30 37.54
CA VAL A 53 -21.57 -17.88 36.49
C VAL A 53 -22.76 -18.85 36.49
N LYS A 54 -23.99 -18.35 36.68
CA LYS A 54 -25.21 -19.11 36.41
C LYS A 54 -25.74 -18.74 35.01
N ALA A 55 -25.86 -19.71 34.12
CA ALA A 55 -26.55 -19.58 32.84
C ALA A 55 -28.03 -19.98 33.00
N LYS A 56 -28.94 -19.20 32.41
CA LYS A 56 -30.35 -19.57 32.23
C LYS A 56 -30.64 -19.49 30.73
N ALA A 57 -31.02 -20.61 30.13
CA ALA A 57 -31.49 -20.71 28.75
C ALA A 57 -33.00 -20.40 28.70
N THR A 58 -33.45 -19.76 27.62
CA THR A 58 -34.87 -19.56 27.29
C THR A 58 -35.13 -20.08 25.88
N THR A 59 -36.07 -21.03 25.77
CA THR A 59 -36.59 -21.66 24.54
C THR A 59 -38.03 -21.21 24.26
N LYS A 60 -38.41 -20.95 22.99
CA LYS A 60 -39.59 -21.48 22.26
C LYS A 60 -40.02 -20.62 21.06
N ALA A 61 -40.23 -21.25 19.89
CA ALA A 61 -41.44 -21.25 19.04
C ALA A 61 -41.25 -22.32 17.91
N PRO A 62 -42.30 -22.83 17.22
CA PRO A 62 -42.58 -24.26 17.13
C PRO A 62 -42.35 -24.93 15.75
N ALA A 63 -42.49 -26.26 15.80
CA ALA A 63 -42.31 -27.26 14.77
C ALA A 63 -43.38 -27.25 13.67
N ASP A 64 -42.96 -27.70 12.48
CA ASP A 64 -43.74 -28.56 11.61
C ASP A 64 -42.84 -29.73 11.14
N GLU A 65 -43.51 -30.82 10.84
CA GLU A 65 -43.14 -32.24 10.92
C GLU A 65 -42.73 -32.78 9.55
N TYR A 66 -41.73 -33.68 9.49
CA TYR A 66 -41.73 -35.00 8.82
C TYR A 66 -40.35 -35.46 8.29
N ASP A 67 -40.06 -36.69 8.72
CA ASP A 67 -39.44 -37.81 7.99
C ASP A 67 -37.92 -37.99 8.01
N ASP A 68 -37.57 -39.11 8.63
CA ASP A 68 -36.31 -39.66 9.04
C ASP A 68 -35.87 -40.71 8.00
N GLY A 69 -34.98 -40.28 7.10
CA GLY A 69 -34.18 -41.16 6.23
C GLY A 69 -32.71 -41.04 6.62
N GLU A 70 -32.20 -42.06 7.29
CA GLU A 70 -30.76 -42.32 7.42
C GLU A 70 -30.22 -42.68 6.04
N ASP A 71 -29.31 -41.88 5.49
CA ASP A 71 -28.41 -42.30 4.42
C ASP A 71 -27.02 -41.71 4.66
N GLU A 72 -26.04 -42.59 4.56
CA GLU A 72 -24.61 -42.37 4.78
C GLU A 72 -24.05 -41.43 3.70
N GLU A 73 -23.49 -40.28 4.08
CA GLU A 73 -22.72 -39.45 3.13
C GLU A 73 -21.29 -39.98 3.02
N GLU A 74 -21.04 -40.67 1.91
CA GLU A 74 -19.72 -41.01 1.39
C GLU A 74 -18.94 -39.73 1.02
N GLU A 75 -17.65 -39.70 1.37
CA GLU A 75 -16.70 -38.67 0.95
C GLU A 75 -16.49 -38.71 -0.58
N GLU A 76 -17.10 -37.77 -1.32
CA GLU A 76 -16.72 -37.53 -2.71
C GLU A 76 -15.46 -36.64 -2.79
N ASN A 77 -14.36 -37.25 -3.24
CA ASN A 77 -13.17 -36.57 -3.76
C ASN A 77 -13.53 -35.89 -5.09
N GLU A 78 -13.57 -34.55 -5.14
CA GLU A 78 -13.57 -33.82 -6.41
C GLU A 78 -12.15 -33.79 -7.02
N GLU A 79 -11.94 -34.64 -8.02
CA GLU A 79 -10.81 -34.63 -8.94
C GLU A 79 -10.98 -33.50 -9.98
N ALA A 80 -9.92 -32.74 -10.23
CA ALA A 80 -9.92 -31.61 -11.18
C ALA A 80 -10.20 -32.07 -12.63
N PRO A 81 -11.01 -31.34 -13.42
CA PRO A 81 -11.35 -31.77 -14.78
C PRO A 81 -10.16 -31.68 -15.75
N ALA A 82 -9.97 -32.77 -16.51
CA ALA A 82 -8.97 -32.93 -17.57
C ALA A 82 -9.20 -31.96 -18.76
N PRO A 83 -8.13 -31.59 -19.50
CA PRO A 83 -8.22 -30.65 -20.62
C PRO A 83 -8.93 -31.26 -21.85
N ALA A 84 -9.79 -30.45 -22.48
CA ALA A 84 -10.51 -30.78 -23.70
C ALA A 84 -9.58 -30.98 -24.93
N PRO A 85 -9.96 -31.84 -25.91
CA PRO A 85 -9.11 -32.20 -27.03
C PRO A 85 -9.03 -31.10 -28.10
N ALA A 86 -7.85 -30.98 -28.71
CA ALA A 86 -7.56 -30.04 -29.79
C ALA A 86 -8.27 -30.40 -31.10
N VAL A 87 -8.98 -29.44 -31.69
CA VAL A 87 -9.60 -29.56 -33.03
C VAL A 87 -8.70 -28.89 -34.07
N ALA A 88 -8.30 -29.67 -35.07
CA ALA A 88 -7.45 -29.23 -36.18
C ALA A 88 -8.21 -28.32 -37.17
N ALA A 89 -7.63 -27.17 -37.50
CA ALA A 89 -8.13 -26.29 -38.55
C ALA A 89 -7.50 -26.63 -39.93
N LYS A 90 -8.34 -26.77 -40.96
CA LYS A 90 -7.95 -26.81 -42.37
C LYS A 90 -8.18 -25.44 -43.04
N PRO A 91 -7.43 -25.09 -44.10
CA PRO A 91 -7.36 -23.73 -44.62
C PRO A 91 -8.48 -23.45 -45.64
N VAL A 92 -9.01 -22.23 -45.64
CA VAL A 92 -9.89 -21.73 -46.71
C VAL A 92 -9.36 -20.38 -47.21
N ALA A 93 -9.29 -20.28 -48.54
CA ALA A 93 -8.70 -19.20 -49.31
C ALA A 93 -9.49 -17.88 -49.27
N ALA A 94 -8.76 -16.79 -49.50
CA ALA A 94 -9.26 -15.42 -49.63
C ALA A 94 -9.98 -15.17 -50.98
N PRO A 95 -10.81 -14.11 -51.02
CA PRO A 95 -10.85 -13.25 -52.20
C PRO A 95 -10.46 -11.82 -51.87
N ALA A 96 -9.76 -11.21 -52.83
CA ALA A 96 -9.33 -9.82 -52.84
C ALA A 96 -10.41 -8.91 -53.46
N ALA A 97 -10.58 -7.70 -52.92
CA ALA A 97 -11.00 -6.50 -53.66
C ALA A 97 -10.69 -5.24 -52.83
N ALA A 98 -10.21 -4.21 -53.52
CA ALA A 98 -9.56 -3.02 -52.99
C ALA A 98 -10.49 -1.81 -52.82
N ALA A 99 -10.17 -0.94 -51.84
CA ALA A 99 -10.31 0.53 -51.84
C ALA A 99 -9.78 1.04 -50.47
N ALA A 100 -8.49 1.36 -50.34
CA ALA A 100 -7.90 2.69 -50.46
C ALA A 100 -8.12 3.64 -49.24
N VAL A 101 -7.09 3.65 -48.36
CA VAL A 101 -6.44 4.80 -47.66
C VAL A 101 -7.30 5.61 -46.68
N ILE A 102 -7.01 5.69 -45.36
CA ILE A 102 -5.89 6.45 -44.74
C ILE A 102 -5.26 5.65 -43.58
N ALA A 103 -3.93 5.59 -43.60
CA ALA A 103 -3.09 4.81 -42.71
C ALA A 103 -2.65 5.58 -41.45
N VAL A 104 -2.72 4.92 -40.30
CA VAL A 104 -1.72 5.04 -39.22
C VAL A 104 -1.34 3.60 -38.84
N PRO A 105 -0.10 3.14 -39.06
CA PRO A 105 0.24 1.76 -38.73
C PRO A 105 0.49 1.64 -37.22
N ALA A 106 -0.42 0.94 -36.56
CA ALA A 106 -0.06 0.11 -35.41
C ALA A 106 0.89 -0.98 -35.91
N LYS A 107 2.16 -0.90 -35.54
CA LYS A 107 3.07 -2.05 -35.59
C LYS A 107 3.41 -2.44 -34.17
N GLY A 108 2.96 -3.65 -33.81
CA GLY A 108 3.51 -4.37 -32.69
C GLY A 108 5.00 -4.58 -32.91
N VAL A 109 5.74 -4.37 -31.84
CA VAL A 109 7.03 -5.03 -31.60
C VAL A 109 6.91 -5.56 -30.19
N ALA A 110 6.79 -6.89 -30.06
CA ALA A 110 7.24 -7.56 -28.86
C ALA A 110 8.76 -7.33 -28.81
N GLY A 111 9.16 -6.25 -28.14
CA GLY A 111 10.53 -5.93 -27.83
C GLY A 111 10.70 -6.13 -26.34
N SER A 112 11.38 -7.21 -25.96
CA SER A 112 12.09 -7.24 -24.67
C SER A 112 12.85 -5.92 -24.57
N LEU A 113 12.52 -5.11 -23.55
CA LEU A 113 13.30 -3.93 -23.22
C LEU A 113 14.74 -4.42 -23.02
N PRO A 114 15.73 -3.91 -23.78
CA PRO A 114 17.10 -4.24 -23.48
C PRO A 114 17.39 -3.68 -22.07
N ALA A 115 17.71 -4.58 -21.14
CA ALA A 115 18.39 -4.26 -19.90
C ALA A 115 19.79 -3.74 -20.24
N GLY A 116 19.85 -2.50 -20.74
CA GLY A 116 21.08 -1.73 -20.82
C GLY A 116 21.43 -1.24 -19.41
N PRO A 117 22.72 -1.05 -19.09
CA PRO A 117 23.11 -0.49 -17.81
C PRO A 117 22.55 0.93 -17.72
N SER A 118 21.42 1.08 -17.03
CA SER A 118 20.86 2.38 -16.73
C SER A 118 21.90 3.13 -15.90
N ALA A 119 22.44 4.23 -16.44
CA ALA A 119 23.25 5.13 -15.65
C ALA A 119 22.49 5.45 -14.35
N PRO A 120 23.15 5.39 -13.18
CA PRO A 120 22.50 5.73 -11.93
C PRO A 120 22.02 7.17 -12.07
N SER A 121 20.69 7.37 -12.08
CA SER A 121 20.16 8.71 -11.86
C SER A 121 20.50 9.02 -10.42
N THR A 122 21.60 9.75 -10.23
CA THR A 122 21.97 10.31 -8.94
C THR A 122 20.73 10.98 -8.36
N ALA A 123 20.47 10.81 -7.07
CA ALA A 123 19.43 11.57 -6.36
C ALA A 123 19.45 13.02 -6.87
N GLY A 124 18.30 13.50 -7.37
CA GLY A 124 18.24 14.80 -8.01
C GLY A 124 18.71 15.83 -6.98
N GLY A 125 19.84 16.49 -7.22
CA GLY A 125 20.35 17.51 -6.31
C GLY A 125 19.32 18.62 -6.08
N LYS A 126 19.70 19.70 -5.38
CA LYS A 126 18.79 20.83 -5.11
C LYS A 126 18.19 21.49 -6.37
N ASN A 127 18.69 21.14 -7.55
CA ASN A 127 18.28 21.61 -8.87
C ASN A 127 17.90 20.44 -9.79
N GLY A 128 16.99 20.68 -10.72
CA GLY A 128 16.59 19.72 -11.75
C GLY A 128 15.31 18.96 -11.41
N PRO A 129 15.08 17.80 -12.05
CA PRO A 129 13.90 16.99 -11.78
C PRO A 129 13.82 16.52 -10.33
N LEU A 130 12.60 16.24 -9.90
CA LEU A 130 12.26 15.55 -8.67
C LEU A 130 12.07 14.06 -8.95
N ASN A 131 12.83 13.22 -8.25
CA ASN A 131 12.66 11.78 -8.34
C ASN A 131 11.58 11.32 -7.36
N ILE A 132 10.46 10.80 -7.86
CA ILE A 132 9.36 10.25 -7.05
C ILE A 132 9.37 8.73 -7.19
N CYS A 133 9.27 8.02 -6.06
CA CYS A 133 9.18 6.57 -6.02
C CYS A 133 7.87 6.12 -5.37
N THR A 134 7.31 5.01 -5.83
CA THR A 134 6.29 4.26 -5.10
C THR A 134 6.80 2.85 -4.80
N TRP A 135 6.45 2.29 -3.65
CA TRP A 135 6.77 0.91 -3.33
C TRP A 135 5.82 0.30 -2.29
N ASN A 136 5.08 -0.74 -2.69
CA ASN A 136 4.47 -1.64 -1.72
C ASN A 136 5.56 -2.53 -1.12
N VAL A 137 5.76 -2.43 0.20
CA VAL A 137 6.70 -3.28 0.93
C VAL A 137 5.90 -4.30 1.73
N PHE A 138 5.80 -5.52 1.22
CA PHE A 138 4.98 -6.57 1.80
C PHE A 138 5.13 -6.67 3.32
N ARG A 139 4.06 -6.37 4.08
CA ARG A 139 4.06 -6.40 5.55
C ARG A 139 5.25 -5.66 6.18
N PHE A 140 5.42 -4.38 5.86
CA PHE A 140 6.50 -3.57 6.39
C PHE A 140 6.29 -3.25 7.88
N GLY A 141 7.06 -3.94 8.73
CA GLY A 141 7.01 -3.77 10.19
C GLY A 141 8.06 -4.65 10.90
N PRO A 142 8.16 -4.62 12.24
CA PRO A 142 9.26 -5.22 12.99
C PRO A 142 9.54 -6.68 12.66
N LYS A 143 8.47 -7.46 12.45
CA LYS A 143 8.58 -8.89 12.10
C LYS A 143 9.39 -9.15 10.83
N LYS A 144 9.40 -8.22 9.86
CA LYS A 144 10.24 -8.34 8.66
C LYS A 144 11.74 -8.33 8.98
N PHE A 145 12.14 -7.78 10.13
CA PHE A 145 13.54 -7.58 10.52
C PHE A 145 13.96 -8.38 11.76
N ASP A 146 13.17 -9.38 12.17
CA ASP A 146 13.49 -10.21 13.35
C ASP A 146 14.68 -11.17 13.16
N GLY A 147 15.20 -11.28 11.93
CA GLY A 147 16.38 -12.07 11.57
C GLY A 147 16.15 -13.58 11.49
N THR A 148 14.91 -14.05 11.70
CA THR A 148 14.60 -15.48 11.79
C THR A 148 14.65 -16.22 10.45
N ASP A 149 14.62 -15.50 9.33
CA ASP A 149 14.62 -16.09 7.99
C ASP A 149 16.01 -16.26 7.37
N GLY A 150 17.08 -15.88 8.07
CA GLY A 150 18.46 -16.03 7.60
C GLY A 150 18.79 -15.18 6.36
N PHE A 151 17.92 -14.25 5.97
CA PHE A 151 18.05 -13.46 4.74
C PHE A 151 19.45 -12.82 4.56
N PRO A 152 20.05 -12.17 5.59
CA PRO A 152 21.35 -11.52 5.41
C PRO A 152 22.47 -12.52 5.12
N THR A 153 22.43 -13.70 5.72
CA THR A 153 23.44 -14.75 5.47
C THR A 153 23.33 -15.29 4.06
N LYS A 154 22.09 -15.45 3.57
CA LYS A 154 21.82 -16.00 2.25
C LYS A 154 22.20 -15.07 1.10
N TYR A 155 21.95 -13.77 1.27
CA TYR A 155 22.14 -12.78 0.21
C TYR A 155 23.29 -11.81 0.47
N GLY A 156 24.05 -12.01 1.56
CA GLY A 156 25.25 -11.24 1.89
C GLY A 156 25.00 -9.79 2.29
N LYS A 157 23.74 -9.39 2.54
CA LYS A 157 23.37 -8.02 2.89
C LYS A 157 22.10 -7.98 3.72
N ALA A 158 22.04 -7.07 4.70
CA ALA A 158 20.85 -6.87 5.49
C ALA A 158 19.69 -6.34 4.62
N LYS A 159 18.45 -6.74 4.95
CA LYS A 159 17.25 -6.24 4.25
C LYS A 159 17.21 -4.72 4.20
N ILE A 160 17.51 -4.06 5.33
CA ILE A 160 17.45 -2.60 5.40
C ILE A 160 18.41 -1.94 4.40
N ASP A 161 19.62 -2.48 4.23
CA ASP A 161 20.60 -1.94 3.29
C ASP A 161 20.17 -2.19 1.84
N MET A 162 19.59 -3.35 1.55
CA MET A 162 19.00 -3.62 0.22
C MET A 162 17.83 -2.68 -0.09
N MET A 163 16.96 -2.41 0.89
CA MET A 163 15.86 -1.45 0.75
C MET A 163 16.40 -0.05 0.45
N VAL A 164 17.40 0.41 1.20
CA VAL A 164 18.05 1.71 0.96
C VAL A 164 18.63 1.78 -0.44
N GLU A 165 19.30 0.73 -0.93
CA GLU A 165 19.86 0.71 -2.28
C GLU A 165 18.80 0.85 -3.38
N GLN A 166 17.57 0.41 -3.13
CA GLN A 166 16.47 0.55 -4.08
C GLN A 166 15.93 1.99 -4.13
N ILE A 167 15.81 2.64 -2.97
CA ILE A 167 15.06 3.90 -2.83
C ILE A 167 15.96 5.13 -2.67
N LYS A 168 17.28 4.96 -2.50
CA LYS A 168 18.21 6.07 -2.22
C LYS A 168 18.25 7.15 -3.29
N ASN A 169 17.79 6.90 -4.51
CA ASN A 169 17.75 7.92 -5.56
C ASN A 169 16.45 8.71 -5.60
N ALA A 170 15.46 8.35 -4.78
CA ALA A 170 14.23 9.12 -4.63
C ALA A 170 14.50 10.43 -3.84
N ASP A 171 13.71 11.45 -4.16
CA ASP A 171 13.54 12.65 -3.36
C ASP A 171 12.31 12.54 -2.45
N ILE A 172 11.25 11.90 -2.96
CA ILE A 172 10.03 11.56 -2.24
C ILE A 172 9.65 10.11 -2.59
N LEU A 173 9.28 9.32 -1.59
CA LEU A 173 8.90 7.91 -1.70
C LEU A 173 7.55 7.70 -1.02
N ALA A 174 6.57 7.14 -1.73
CA ALA A 174 5.37 6.57 -1.11
C ALA A 174 5.59 5.10 -0.78
N LEU A 175 5.32 4.72 0.47
CA LEU A 175 5.28 3.33 0.93
C LEU A 175 3.86 2.92 1.29
N GLN A 176 3.52 1.70 0.89
CA GLN A 176 2.28 1.02 1.27
C GLN A 176 2.58 -0.19 2.17
N GLU A 177 1.55 -0.80 2.75
CA GLU A 177 1.66 -1.94 3.68
C GLU A 177 2.52 -1.69 4.92
N TYR A 178 2.44 -0.49 5.51
CA TYR A 178 3.11 -0.21 6.78
C TYR A 178 2.26 -0.63 7.99
N PHE A 179 2.84 -1.48 8.87
CA PHE A 179 2.16 -2.12 10.00
C PHE A 179 2.80 -1.84 11.36
N ASP A 180 3.67 -0.83 11.48
CA ASP A 180 4.37 -0.51 12.73
C ASP A 180 3.93 0.82 13.35
N PRO A 181 2.94 0.79 14.28
CA PRO A 181 2.46 1.99 14.94
C PRO A 181 3.52 2.64 15.86
N SER A 182 4.59 1.94 16.21
CA SER A 182 5.67 2.49 17.04
C SER A 182 6.65 3.35 16.25
N LEU A 183 6.57 3.34 14.92
CA LEU A 183 7.47 4.05 14.01
C LEU A 183 8.92 3.55 14.01
N SER A 184 9.24 2.52 14.80
CA SER A 184 10.60 2.03 15.01
C SER A 184 11.30 1.58 13.72
N VAL A 185 10.55 0.92 12.83
CA VAL A 185 11.08 0.46 11.54
C VAL A 185 11.31 1.61 10.58
N LEU A 186 10.43 2.62 10.58
CA LEU A 186 10.65 3.84 9.79
C LEU A 186 11.85 4.63 10.29
N ASP A 187 12.03 4.75 11.61
CA ASP A 187 13.20 5.42 12.19
C ASP A 187 14.50 4.69 11.80
N THR A 188 14.47 3.36 11.79
CA THR A 188 15.59 2.53 11.33
C THR A 188 15.89 2.75 9.84
N LEU A 189 14.88 2.73 8.97
CA LEU A 189 15.04 2.97 7.54
C LEU A 189 15.53 4.40 7.26
N LYS A 190 14.96 5.39 7.93
CA LYS A 190 15.35 6.81 7.86
C LYS A 190 16.81 6.98 8.30
N ALA A 191 17.24 6.38 9.41
CA ALA A 191 18.63 6.46 9.86
C ALA A 191 19.60 5.82 8.85
N ALA A 192 19.23 4.70 8.24
CA ALA A 192 20.02 4.06 7.20
C ALA A 192 20.11 4.92 5.92
N LEU A 193 18.99 5.55 5.52
CA LEU A 193 18.97 6.52 4.41
C LEU A 193 19.84 7.75 4.71
N ASP A 194 19.76 8.30 5.92
CA ASP A 194 20.59 9.42 6.36
C ASP A 194 22.07 9.08 6.23
N ALA A 195 22.48 7.92 6.75
CA ALA A 195 23.86 7.47 6.75
C ALA A 195 24.40 7.20 5.34
N GLN A 196 23.63 6.50 4.50
CA GLN A 196 24.11 6.06 3.18
C GLN A 196 24.00 7.13 2.09
N THR A 197 23.10 8.11 2.25
CA THR A 197 22.91 9.18 1.26
C THR A 197 23.54 10.50 1.65
N GLY A 198 23.95 10.66 2.92
CA GLY A 198 24.48 11.91 3.47
C GLY A 198 23.46 13.05 3.53
N SER A 199 22.18 12.77 3.27
CA SER A 199 21.08 13.74 3.26
C SER A 199 20.14 13.48 4.42
N LYS A 200 19.37 14.49 4.83
CA LYS A 200 18.45 14.32 5.96
C LYS A 200 17.07 13.95 5.45
N TRP A 201 16.60 12.78 5.83
CA TRP A 201 15.28 12.27 5.54
C TRP A 201 14.32 12.52 6.70
N ASN A 202 13.05 12.65 6.37
CA ASN A 202 11.94 12.65 7.31
C ASN A 202 10.74 11.94 6.67
N TYR A 203 9.67 11.73 7.43
CA TYR A 203 8.47 11.09 6.94
C TYR A 203 7.18 11.81 7.34
N SER A 204 6.14 11.55 6.55
CA SER A 204 4.72 11.81 6.81
C SER A 204 4.02 10.46 6.87
N VAL A 205 3.15 10.25 7.85
CA VAL A 205 2.50 8.95 8.08
C VAL A 205 1.00 9.18 8.26
N SER A 206 0.19 8.42 7.53
CA SER A 206 -1.26 8.48 7.66
C SER A 206 -1.74 7.91 9.00
N PRO A 207 -2.97 8.25 9.43
CA PRO A 207 -3.71 7.40 10.36
C PRO A 207 -3.81 5.96 9.86
N ARG A 208 -4.15 5.02 10.76
CA ARG A 208 -4.44 3.64 10.36
C ARG A 208 -5.77 3.58 9.61
N VAL A 209 -5.72 3.23 8.33
CA VAL A 209 -6.88 3.05 7.44
C VAL A 209 -7.08 1.57 7.13
N GLY A 210 -8.32 1.13 6.92
CA GLY A 210 -8.62 -0.30 6.76
C GLY A 210 -9.94 -0.74 7.35
N ARG A 211 -10.78 -1.41 6.54
CA ARG A 211 -12.01 -2.08 7.00
C ARG A 211 -11.71 -3.26 7.94
N VAL A 212 -10.94 -4.23 7.44
CA VAL A 212 -10.57 -5.47 8.17
C VAL A 212 -9.12 -5.45 8.62
N SER A 213 -8.20 -5.38 7.66
CA SER A 213 -6.76 -5.21 7.93
C SER A 213 -6.41 -3.73 7.85
N LYS A 214 -5.80 -3.21 8.91
CA LYS A 214 -5.42 -1.79 8.99
C LYS A 214 -3.95 -1.57 8.69
N GLU A 215 -3.69 -0.65 7.78
CA GLU A 215 -2.37 -0.23 7.31
C GLU A 215 -2.18 1.27 7.52
N GLN A 216 -0.94 1.72 7.41
CA GLN A 216 -0.61 3.13 7.27
C GLN A 216 0.08 3.35 5.94
N TYR A 217 -0.17 4.50 5.34
CA TYR A 217 0.59 5.01 4.23
C TYR A 217 1.71 5.91 4.75
N VAL A 218 2.85 5.89 4.07
CA VAL A 218 4.01 6.71 4.45
C VAL A 218 4.54 7.45 3.24
N PHE A 219 4.83 8.73 3.39
CA PHE A 219 5.73 9.45 2.50
C PHE A 219 7.06 9.71 3.19
N LEU A 220 8.14 9.10 2.70
CA LEU A 220 9.52 9.45 3.07
C LEU A 220 10.06 10.51 2.12
N TYR A 221 10.75 11.52 2.63
CA TYR A 221 11.26 12.61 1.80
C TYR A 221 12.56 13.21 2.34
N ARG A 222 13.37 13.74 1.42
CA ARG A 222 14.56 14.52 1.74
C ARG A 222 14.18 15.92 2.21
N THR A 223 14.52 16.27 3.45
CA THR A 223 14.13 17.54 4.10
C THR A 223 14.74 18.77 3.43
N GLU A 224 15.89 18.63 2.75
CA GLU A 224 16.48 19.71 1.96
C GLU A 224 15.81 19.91 0.60
N VAL A 225 14.98 18.96 0.16
CA VAL A 225 14.27 18.97 -1.13
C VAL A 225 12.80 19.31 -0.96
N ALA A 226 12.12 18.69 0.00
CA ALA A 226 10.68 18.77 0.19
C ALA A 226 10.32 19.02 1.66
N GLY A 227 9.23 19.76 1.86
CA GLY A 227 8.59 19.95 3.15
C GLY A 227 7.08 19.74 3.03
N VAL A 228 6.49 19.19 4.09
CA VAL A 228 5.04 18.97 4.19
C VAL A 228 4.34 20.25 4.61
N VAL A 229 3.29 20.63 3.89
CA VAL A 229 2.47 21.81 4.16
C VAL A 229 1.17 21.41 4.86
N LYS A 230 0.51 20.38 4.33
CA LYS A 230 -0.81 19.92 4.77
C LYS A 230 -1.00 18.47 4.37
N GLU A 231 -1.77 17.73 5.15
CA GLU A 231 -2.06 16.31 4.94
C GLU A 231 -3.57 16.09 5.02
N GLY A 232 -4.05 15.00 4.44
CA GLY A 232 -5.44 14.59 4.55
C GLY A 232 -5.68 13.19 4.01
N VAL A 233 -6.58 12.45 4.66
CA VAL A 233 -7.13 11.20 4.12
C VAL A 233 -8.38 11.57 3.33
N ALA A 234 -8.52 11.04 2.11
CA ALA A 234 -9.69 11.32 1.29
C ALA A 234 -10.94 10.75 1.97
N PRO A 235 -12.07 11.48 1.95
CA PRO A 235 -13.33 10.95 2.39
C PRO A 235 -13.82 9.88 1.42
N GLU A 236 -14.65 8.99 1.93
CA GLU A 236 -15.44 8.07 1.13
C GLU A 236 -16.40 8.84 0.20
N PRO A 237 -16.36 8.60 -1.13
CA PRO A 237 -17.28 9.29 -2.06
C PRO A 237 -18.72 8.81 -1.90
N ASN A 238 -18.93 7.54 -1.53
CA ASN A 238 -20.19 6.89 -1.16
C ASN A 238 -19.93 5.99 0.06
N GLU A 239 -20.94 5.39 0.70
CA GLU A 239 -20.71 4.53 1.87
C GLU A 239 -19.79 3.33 1.53
N ASP A 240 -18.58 3.32 2.12
CA ASP A 240 -17.64 2.18 2.24
C ASP A 240 -17.04 1.62 0.94
N VAL A 241 -16.58 2.49 0.03
CA VAL A 241 -15.99 2.06 -1.24
C VAL A 241 -14.54 1.60 -1.08
N TYR A 242 -13.72 2.34 -0.32
CA TYR A 242 -12.32 1.98 -0.15
C TYR A 242 -12.13 0.92 0.92
N SER A 243 -11.30 -0.08 0.66
CA SER A 243 -10.76 -0.89 1.76
C SER A 243 -9.83 -0.06 2.64
N ARG A 244 -9.05 0.86 2.05
CA ARG A 244 -8.06 1.72 2.71
C ARG A 244 -8.06 3.08 2.03
N GLU A 245 -8.68 4.07 2.68
CA GLU A 245 -8.89 5.41 2.14
C GLU A 245 -7.55 6.08 1.73
N PRO A 246 -7.44 6.64 0.52
CA PRO A 246 -6.15 7.17 0.04
C PRO A 246 -5.65 8.34 0.89
N PHE A 247 -4.34 8.36 1.14
CA PHE A 247 -3.68 9.40 1.92
C PHE A 247 -2.96 10.40 1.03
N PHE A 248 -3.17 11.69 1.28
CA PHE A 248 -2.62 12.79 0.50
C PHE A 248 -1.75 13.72 1.33
N THR A 249 -0.63 14.14 0.75
CA THR A 249 0.31 15.08 1.33
C THR A 249 0.63 16.19 0.35
N HIS A 250 0.42 17.42 0.78
CA HIS A 250 0.78 18.63 0.05
C HIS A 250 2.25 18.98 0.34
N PHE A 251 3.07 18.91 -0.71
CA PHE A 251 4.50 19.19 -0.64
C PHE A 251 4.83 20.54 -1.23
N LYS A 252 5.71 21.26 -0.54
CA LYS A 252 6.45 22.40 -1.08
C LYS A 252 7.90 22.01 -1.25
N VAL A 253 8.47 22.28 -2.42
CA VAL A 253 9.83 21.84 -2.76
C VAL A 253 10.77 23.01 -3.06
N ALA A 254 12.07 22.71 -2.96
CA ALA A 254 13.15 23.67 -3.05
C ALA A 254 13.18 24.48 -4.36
N LYS A 255 13.65 25.73 -4.25
CA LYS A 255 14.42 26.51 -5.26
C LYS A 255 14.41 25.95 -6.69
N GLY A 256 15.38 25.09 -6.95
CA GLY A 256 15.77 24.70 -8.30
C GLY A 256 15.04 23.48 -8.87
N LYS A 257 14.00 22.98 -8.21
CA LYS A 257 13.21 21.86 -8.74
C LYS A 257 12.23 22.32 -9.84
N THR A 258 11.98 21.44 -10.80
CA THR A 258 11.04 21.62 -11.94
C THR A 258 9.61 21.92 -11.49
N MET A 259 9.15 21.21 -10.46
CA MET A 259 7.91 21.48 -9.75
C MET A 259 8.22 22.22 -8.44
N ARG A 260 7.29 23.05 -7.95
CA ARG A 260 7.51 23.89 -6.75
C ARG A 260 6.59 23.58 -5.58
N GLU A 261 5.39 23.13 -5.91
CA GLU A 261 4.34 22.82 -4.95
C GLU A 261 3.34 21.91 -5.67
N PHE A 262 2.94 20.81 -5.03
CA PHE A 262 2.08 19.77 -5.59
C PHE A 262 1.56 18.86 -4.48
N VAL A 263 0.52 18.09 -4.76
CA VAL A 263 -0.03 17.08 -3.86
C VAL A 263 0.32 15.69 -4.41
N LEU A 264 0.84 14.84 -3.54
CA LEU A 264 0.94 13.40 -3.78
C LEU A 264 -0.09 12.67 -2.95
N GLY A 265 -0.86 11.80 -3.57
CA GLY A 265 -1.68 10.79 -2.93
C GLY A 265 -1.03 9.41 -3.03
N THR A 266 -1.36 8.53 -2.09
CA THR A 266 -1.00 7.12 -2.16
C THR A 266 -2.18 6.22 -1.84
N ILE A 267 -2.25 5.10 -2.55
CA ILE A 267 -3.32 4.11 -2.46
C ILE A 267 -2.76 2.69 -2.54
N HIS A 268 -3.38 1.78 -1.81
CA HIS A 268 -3.22 0.34 -1.90
C HIS A 268 -4.62 -0.25 -2.02
N THR A 269 -5.05 -0.50 -3.25
CA THR A 269 -6.43 -0.98 -3.50
C THR A 269 -6.64 -2.40 -2.98
N GLU A 270 -7.87 -2.77 -2.63
CA GLU A 270 -8.20 -4.19 -2.39
C GLU A 270 -8.22 -4.96 -3.73
N PRO A 271 -7.47 -6.07 -3.88
CA PRO A 271 -7.35 -6.74 -5.18
C PRO A 271 -8.68 -7.20 -5.78
N ALA A 272 -9.63 -7.61 -4.94
CA ALA A 272 -10.97 -8.02 -5.38
C ALA A 272 -11.85 -6.84 -5.84
N HIS A 273 -11.52 -5.62 -5.41
CA HIS A 273 -12.28 -4.38 -5.65
C HIS A 273 -11.46 -3.32 -6.41
N ALA A 274 -10.35 -3.71 -7.05
CA ALA A 274 -9.41 -2.79 -7.68
C ALA A 274 -10.07 -1.83 -8.68
N VAL A 275 -10.99 -2.33 -9.53
CA VAL A 275 -11.72 -1.50 -10.50
C VAL A 275 -12.62 -0.47 -9.82
N GLU A 276 -13.30 -0.88 -8.75
CA GLU A 276 -14.22 -0.03 -7.99
C GLU A 276 -13.46 1.09 -7.26
N GLU A 277 -12.40 0.74 -6.53
CA GLU A 277 -11.56 1.71 -5.83
C GLU A 277 -10.83 2.65 -6.79
N MET A 278 -10.32 2.16 -7.93
CA MET A 278 -9.74 3.04 -8.96
C MET A 278 -10.77 4.01 -9.52
N ASN A 279 -12.03 3.61 -9.66
CA ASN A 279 -13.09 4.49 -10.13
C ASN A 279 -13.45 5.57 -9.10
N ALA A 280 -13.41 5.23 -7.81
CA ALA A 280 -13.61 6.17 -6.71
C ALA A 280 -12.50 7.24 -6.64
N LEU A 281 -11.27 6.92 -7.10
CA LEU A 281 -10.16 7.89 -7.10
C LEU A 281 -10.49 9.15 -7.91
N VAL A 282 -11.37 9.10 -8.90
CA VAL A 282 -11.81 10.28 -9.65
C VAL A 282 -12.34 11.36 -8.69
N ASP A 283 -13.20 10.98 -7.75
CA ASP A 283 -13.76 11.90 -6.76
C ASP A 283 -12.69 12.32 -5.73
N SER A 284 -11.76 11.43 -5.38
CA SER A 284 -10.65 11.76 -4.48
C SER A 284 -9.66 12.75 -5.08
N PHE A 285 -9.42 12.72 -6.40
CA PHE A 285 -8.64 13.75 -7.09
C PHE A 285 -9.33 15.12 -6.98
N ASP A 286 -10.63 15.19 -7.25
CA ASP A 286 -11.38 16.45 -7.18
C ASP A 286 -11.48 16.98 -5.74
N TRP A 287 -11.66 16.09 -4.77
CA TRP A 287 -11.56 16.43 -3.35
C TRP A 287 -10.19 16.99 -2.99
N ALA A 288 -9.10 16.35 -3.42
CA ALA A 288 -7.74 16.79 -3.12
C ALA A 288 -7.47 18.18 -3.70
N GLU A 289 -7.86 18.43 -4.95
CA GLU A 289 -7.71 19.75 -5.57
C GLU A 289 -8.37 20.85 -4.73
N LYS A 290 -9.60 20.60 -4.24
CA LYS A 290 -10.35 21.55 -3.40
C LYS A 290 -9.77 21.67 -2.00
N TYR A 291 -9.42 20.55 -1.36
CA TYR A 291 -8.98 20.51 0.03
C TYR A 291 -7.60 21.15 0.23
N PHE A 292 -6.70 20.97 -0.73
CA PHE A 292 -5.35 21.53 -0.69
C PHE A 292 -5.22 22.87 -1.44
N GLY A 293 -6.19 23.21 -2.30
CA GLY A 293 -6.12 24.39 -3.15
C GLY A 293 -5.01 24.28 -4.22
N GLN A 294 -4.76 23.07 -4.71
CA GLN A 294 -3.65 22.75 -5.60
C GLN A 294 -4.13 21.86 -6.76
N LYS A 295 -3.81 22.26 -8.01
CA LYS A 295 -4.19 21.52 -9.23
C LYS A 295 -3.18 20.44 -9.62
N ASP A 296 -1.94 20.57 -9.15
CA ASP A 296 -0.89 19.59 -9.39
C ASP A 296 -1.08 18.41 -8.43
N VAL A 297 -1.90 17.43 -8.81
CA VAL A 297 -2.19 16.23 -8.00
C VAL A 297 -1.78 14.98 -8.77
N MET A 298 -0.99 14.12 -8.12
CA MET A 298 -0.65 12.77 -8.58
C MET A 298 -0.97 11.77 -7.48
N VAL A 299 -1.54 10.61 -7.81
CA VAL A 299 -1.71 9.48 -6.91
C VAL A 299 -0.85 8.33 -7.41
N LEU A 300 -0.10 7.70 -6.51
CA LEU A 300 0.83 6.60 -6.80
C LEU A 300 0.64 5.45 -5.80
N GLY A 301 0.95 4.22 -6.17
CA GLY A 301 0.81 3.09 -5.24
C GLY A 301 0.50 1.78 -5.93
N ASP A 302 0.08 0.82 -5.14
CA ASP A 302 -0.38 -0.49 -5.60
C ASP A 302 -1.88 -0.42 -5.94
N TYR A 303 -2.16 -0.33 -7.24
CA TYR A 303 -3.51 -0.24 -7.77
C TYR A 303 -4.10 -1.62 -8.07
N ASN A 304 -3.33 -2.71 -7.86
CA ASN A 304 -3.67 -4.05 -8.34
C ASN A 304 -4.12 -4.04 -9.82
N ALA A 305 -3.58 -3.13 -10.63
CA ALA A 305 -4.15 -2.74 -11.92
C ALA A 305 -3.64 -3.58 -13.10
N ASP A 306 -3.63 -4.91 -12.96
CA ASP A 306 -3.33 -5.83 -14.06
C ASP A 306 -3.72 -7.29 -13.73
N CYS A 307 -3.41 -8.21 -14.65
CA CYS A 307 -3.44 -9.65 -14.45
C CYS A 307 -4.80 -10.17 -13.98
N GLN A 308 -4.84 -10.95 -12.89
CA GLN A 308 -6.09 -11.55 -12.41
C GLN A 308 -7.08 -10.53 -11.85
N TYR A 309 -6.60 -9.36 -11.40
CA TYR A 309 -7.42 -8.35 -10.71
C TYR A 309 -8.09 -7.40 -11.70
N VAL A 310 -7.36 -6.97 -12.74
CA VAL A 310 -7.90 -6.12 -13.80
C VAL A 310 -7.56 -6.72 -15.16
N ARG A 311 -8.44 -7.61 -15.64
CA ARG A 311 -8.31 -8.24 -16.95
C ARG A 311 -8.49 -7.24 -18.08
N LYS A 312 -7.97 -7.56 -19.26
CA LYS A 312 -8.08 -6.73 -20.48
C LYS A 312 -9.50 -6.19 -20.73
N SER A 313 -10.52 -7.02 -20.54
CA SER A 313 -11.93 -6.67 -20.77
C SER A 313 -12.52 -5.69 -19.75
N ALA A 314 -11.88 -5.49 -18.60
CA ALA A 314 -12.37 -4.59 -17.55
C ALA A 314 -11.90 -3.15 -17.75
N TRP A 315 -10.86 -2.90 -18.55
CA TRP A 315 -10.26 -1.56 -18.70
C TRP A 315 -11.24 -0.52 -19.24
N ASP A 316 -12.18 -0.91 -20.09
CA ASP A 316 -13.23 0.00 -20.61
C ASP A 316 -14.20 0.46 -19.50
N SER A 317 -14.27 -0.27 -18.37
CA SER A 317 -15.04 0.13 -17.19
C SER A 317 -14.25 0.92 -16.14
N VAL A 318 -12.92 1.05 -16.30
CA VAL A 318 -12.09 1.86 -15.41
C VAL A 318 -12.20 3.32 -15.84
N LYS A 319 -13.10 4.07 -15.20
CA LYS A 319 -13.34 5.51 -15.40
C LYS A 319 -12.06 6.33 -15.27
N LEU A 320 -11.20 6.01 -14.29
CA LEU A 320 -9.91 6.70 -14.12
C LEU A 320 -8.97 6.51 -15.31
N TYR A 321 -9.10 5.40 -16.04
CA TYR A 321 -8.29 5.07 -17.21
C TYR A 321 -8.88 5.65 -18.50
N THR A 322 -10.20 5.52 -18.68
CA THR A 322 -10.90 5.96 -19.89
C THR A 322 -11.12 7.48 -19.94
N ASN A 323 -11.02 8.18 -18.81
CA ASN A 323 -11.19 9.62 -18.75
C ASN A 323 -9.89 10.36 -19.17
N PRO A 324 -9.91 11.15 -20.26
CA PRO A 324 -8.73 11.86 -20.77
C PRO A 324 -8.23 12.98 -19.85
N ALA A 325 -8.98 13.32 -18.80
CA ALA A 325 -8.54 14.23 -17.75
C ALA A 325 -7.42 13.64 -16.87
N PHE A 326 -7.07 12.36 -17.04
CA PHE A 326 -6.01 11.69 -16.29
C PHE A 326 -4.89 11.21 -17.21
N HIS A 327 -3.67 11.21 -16.68
CA HIS A 327 -2.49 10.71 -17.35
C HIS A 327 -1.81 9.65 -16.50
N TRP A 328 -1.56 8.48 -17.09
CA TRP A 328 -0.94 7.33 -16.47
C TRP A 328 0.54 7.28 -16.88
N PHE A 329 1.44 7.34 -15.90
CA PHE A 329 2.89 7.39 -16.13
C PHE A 329 3.53 6.00 -16.21
N ILE A 330 2.92 5.00 -15.57
CA ILE A 330 3.35 3.60 -15.61
C ILE A 330 2.48 2.87 -16.65
N PRO A 331 3.01 2.57 -17.85
CA PRO A 331 2.24 1.92 -18.90
C PRO A 331 1.99 0.45 -18.57
N THR A 332 0.83 -0.07 -19.01
CA THR A 332 0.53 -1.51 -18.95
C THR A 332 1.62 -2.30 -19.68
N GLY A 333 2.03 -3.43 -19.09
CA GLY A 333 3.17 -4.23 -19.55
C GLY A 333 4.50 -3.83 -18.89
N THR A 334 4.51 -2.85 -17.99
CA THR A 334 5.64 -2.62 -17.08
C THR A 334 5.53 -3.62 -15.94
N ASP A 335 6.45 -4.57 -15.84
CA ASP A 335 6.42 -5.51 -14.72
C ASP A 335 6.82 -4.78 -13.42
N THR A 336 5.89 -4.71 -12.47
CA THR A 336 6.11 -4.12 -11.14
C THR A 336 6.04 -5.17 -10.03
N ALA A 337 5.87 -6.45 -10.38
CA ALA A 337 5.67 -7.52 -9.44
C ALA A 337 6.98 -8.30 -9.23
N ALA A 338 7.46 -8.39 -7.98
CA ALA A 338 8.65 -9.16 -7.64
C ALA A 338 8.32 -10.64 -7.44
N MET A 339 7.62 -11.24 -8.41
CA MET A 339 7.13 -12.61 -8.36
C MET A 339 7.20 -13.28 -9.74
N ALA A 340 6.65 -14.48 -9.88
CA ALA A 340 6.75 -15.25 -11.13
C ALA A 340 5.88 -14.70 -12.26
N SER A 341 4.82 -13.95 -11.93
CA SER A 341 3.95 -13.30 -12.90
C SER A 341 4.48 -11.90 -13.22
N GLU A 342 4.49 -11.55 -14.50
CA GLU A 342 4.77 -10.18 -14.96
C GLU A 342 3.46 -9.38 -14.94
N CYS A 343 3.31 -8.46 -13.98
CA CYS A 343 2.07 -7.71 -13.77
C CYS A 343 2.34 -6.23 -13.47
N THR A 344 1.57 -5.32 -14.08
CA THR A 344 1.63 -3.87 -13.78
C THR A 344 0.65 -3.49 -12.66
N PHE A 345 0.89 -3.98 -11.44
CA PHE A 345 0.04 -3.66 -10.29
C PHE A 345 0.21 -2.21 -9.83
N ASP A 346 1.45 -1.73 -9.78
CA ASP A 346 1.79 -0.41 -9.29
C ASP A 346 1.61 0.65 -10.37
N ARG A 347 0.94 1.76 -10.03
CA ARG A 347 0.60 2.84 -10.96
C ARG A 347 0.97 4.19 -10.38
N ALA A 348 1.15 5.15 -11.29
CA ALA A 348 1.22 6.57 -10.98
C ALA A 348 0.31 7.30 -11.97
N VAL A 349 -0.65 8.06 -11.46
CA VAL A 349 -1.70 8.73 -12.23
C VAL A 349 -1.80 10.17 -11.77
N ALA A 350 -1.88 11.13 -12.69
CA ALA A 350 -2.10 12.54 -12.35
C ALA A 350 -3.22 13.15 -13.19
N LYS A 351 -3.80 14.25 -12.69
CA LYS A 351 -4.67 15.11 -13.50
C LYS A 351 -3.87 15.70 -14.64
N ALA A 352 -4.34 15.51 -15.87
CA ALA A 352 -3.68 15.97 -17.09
C ALA A 352 -3.66 17.51 -17.22
N SER A 353 -4.54 18.21 -16.49
CA SER A 353 -4.55 19.67 -16.37
C SER A 353 -3.46 20.24 -15.46
N GLY A 354 -2.86 19.40 -14.62
CA GLY A 354 -1.71 19.76 -13.79
C GLY A 354 -0.39 19.70 -14.56
N ARG A 355 0.70 20.02 -13.87
CA ARG A 355 2.04 20.12 -14.44
C ARG A 355 2.83 18.82 -14.45
N PHE A 356 2.39 17.78 -13.72
CA PHE A 356 3.10 16.50 -13.67
C PHE A 356 3.38 15.92 -15.07
N LYS A 357 2.42 15.99 -15.99
CA LYS A 357 2.60 15.51 -17.37
C LYS A 357 3.67 16.30 -18.12
N THR A 358 3.70 17.62 -17.98
CA THR A 358 4.68 18.49 -18.65
C THR A 358 6.06 18.46 -18.00
N ALA A 359 6.11 18.14 -16.71
CA ALA A 359 7.34 18.14 -15.92
C ALA A 359 8.04 16.77 -15.97
N PHE A 360 7.28 15.70 -16.25
CA PHE A 360 7.79 14.35 -16.45
C PHE A 360 8.94 14.30 -17.45
N VAL A 361 10.03 13.68 -17.03
CA VAL A 361 11.24 13.48 -17.83
C VAL A 361 11.08 12.21 -18.66
N PRO A 362 10.99 12.29 -20.00
CA PRO A 362 10.85 11.11 -20.84
C PRO A 362 11.99 10.10 -20.62
N GLY A 363 11.64 8.82 -20.50
CA GLY A 363 12.60 7.74 -20.26
C GLY A 363 13.13 7.66 -18.82
N SER A 364 12.61 8.45 -17.89
CA SER A 364 13.04 8.40 -16.48
C SER A 364 12.42 7.26 -15.66
N LEU A 365 11.36 6.63 -16.17
CA LEU A 365 10.69 5.52 -15.49
C LEU A 365 11.66 4.34 -15.30
N LYS A 366 11.82 3.89 -14.07
CA LYS A 366 12.69 2.76 -13.71
C LYS A 366 11.99 1.86 -12.70
N VAL A 367 11.93 0.58 -13.02
CA VAL A 367 11.60 -0.48 -12.08
C VAL A 367 12.89 -0.98 -11.45
N HIS A 368 12.96 -0.97 -10.13
CA HIS A 368 14.12 -1.41 -9.38
C HIS A 368 14.04 -2.91 -9.09
N ASP A 369 14.46 -3.73 -10.06
CA ASP A 369 14.45 -5.19 -9.96
C ASP A 369 15.53 -5.71 -9.00
N PHE A 370 15.23 -5.71 -7.71
CA PHE A 370 16.11 -6.27 -6.68
C PHE A 370 16.25 -7.80 -6.79
N VAL A 371 15.31 -8.49 -7.42
CA VAL A 371 15.35 -9.95 -7.58
C VAL A 371 16.54 -10.32 -8.48
N SER A 372 16.62 -9.70 -9.66
CA SER A 372 17.76 -9.88 -10.56
C SER A 372 19.05 -9.30 -9.98
N ASN A 373 19.00 -8.09 -9.39
CA ASN A 373 20.20 -7.39 -8.92
C ASN A 373 20.93 -8.14 -7.79
N TYR A 374 20.21 -8.74 -6.84
CA TYR A 374 20.80 -9.52 -5.75
C TYR A 374 20.72 -11.03 -5.95
N LYS A 375 20.21 -11.49 -7.10
CA LYS A 375 19.99 -12.91 -7.42
C LYS A 375 19.13 -13.60 -6.35
N ILE A 376 18.12 -12.88 -5.86
CA ILE A 376 17.16 -13.42 -4.90
C ILE A 376 16.31 -14.46 -5.63
N LYS A 377 16.04 -15.61 -5.00
CA LYS A 377 15.11 -16.57 -5.58
C LYS A 377 13.71 -15.96 -5.55
N VAL A 378 12.95 -16.08 -6.63
CA VAL A 378 11.58 -15.52 -6.74
C VAL A 378 10.70 -15.90 -5.55
N ALA A 379 10.75 -17.17 -5.11
CA ALA A 379 10.00 -17.66 -3.94
C ALA A 379 10.34 -16.96 -2.61
N GLU A 380 11.46 -16.23 -2.55
CA GLU A 380 11.98 -15.56 -1.37
C GLU A 380 12.00 -14.04 -1.53
N ALA A 381 11.65 -13.51 -2.70
CA ALA A 381 11.56 -12.08 -2.98
C ALA A 381 10.73 -11.35 -1.91
N ARG A 382 9.59 -11.95 -1.54
CA ARG A 382 8.64 -11.47 -0.52
C ARG A 382 9.26 -11.23 0.86
N GLN A 383 10.41 -11.84 1.17
CA GLN A 383 11.16 -11.52 2.40
C GLN A 383 11.63 -10.05 2.39
N LEU A 384 11.94 -9.51 1.21
CA LEU A 384 12.15 -8.08 0.97
C LEU A 384 10.82 -7.39 0.60
N SER A 385 10.25 -7.72 -0.56
CA SER A 385 8.88 -7.37 -0.98
C SER A 385 8.43 -8.27 -2.14
N ASP A 386 7.13 -8.38 -2.39
CA ASP A 386 6.54 -8.99 -3.59
C ASP A 386 6.20 -7.96 -4.69
N HIS A 387 6.54 -6.67 -4.47
CA HIS A 387 6.49 -5.61 -5.48
C HIS A 387 7.87 -4.98 -5.67
N PHE A 388 8.15 -4.53 -6.89
CA PHE A 388 9.32 -3.71 -7.19
C PHE A 388 9.03 -2.22 -6.93
N PRO A 389 10.00 -1.46 -6.39
CA PRO A 389 9.91 -0.01 -6.36
C PRO A 389 9.92 0.55 -7.78
N VAL A 390 9.04 1.51 -8.05
CA VAL A 390 8.98 2.21 -9.34
C VAL A 390 9.31 3.68 -9.15
N LEU A 391 10.39 4.12 -9.80
CA LEU A 391 10.92 5.48 -9.78
C LEU A 391 10.57 6.21 -11.08
N LEU A 392 10.18 7.48 -10.97
CA LEU A 392 10.00 8.39 -12.10
C LEU A 392 10.52 9.78 -11.76
N ALA A 393 10.91 10.57 -12.76
CA ALA A 393 11.36 11.94 -12.56
C ALA A 393 10.38 12.94 -13.19
N VAL A 394 10.03 13.98 -12.43
CA VAL A 394 9.12 15.09 -12.82
C VAL A 394 9.73 16.44 -12.53
#